data_AF-A0A9P0BM48-F1
#
_entry.id   AF-A0A9P0BM48-F1
#
_cell.length_a   1.000
_cell.length_b   1.000
_cell.length_c   1.000
_cell.angle_alpha   90.00
_cell.angle_beta   90.00
_cell.angle_gamma   90.00
#
_symmetry.space_group_name_H-M   'P 1'
#
loop_
_entity.id
_entity.type
_entity.pdbx_description
1 polymer ?
#
loop_
_entity_poly.entity_id
_entity_poly.type
_entity_poly.pdbx_seq_one_letter_code
_entity_poly.pdbx_strand_id
1 'polypeptide(L)'
;MAFHSYDVSTVRPAACADVPLIPLQLWNRDSTRLSALSSTTISSGVKTKNVKFIKLHGNVTLLMAYKYTFARSTPRHWYCSQKTKGCKAKVFLNNERNQVVFIKNEHNHEPPIYRQLGNDYYIKKT
;
A
#
# COMPACT_ATOMS: atom_id res chain seq x y z
N MET A 1 16.84 5.75 -57.19
CA MET A 1 17.21 5.11 -55.91
C MET A 1 18.64 5.52 -55.62
N ALA A 2 18.86 6.53 -54.78
CA ALA A 2 20.19 7.00 -54.42
C ALA A 2 20.15 7.45 -52.95
N PHE A 3 20.61 6.58 -52.04
CA PHE A 3 20.87 6.95 -50.66
C PHE A 3 22.35 7.27 -50.54
N HIS A 4 22.61 8.56 -50.30
CA HIS A 4 23.94 9.10 -50.04
C HIS A 4 24.46 8.62 -48.67
N SER A 5 25.73 8.27 -48.68
CA SER A 5 26.60 7.93 -47.55
C SER A 5 26.57 9.00 -46.46
N TYR A 6 26.51 8.59 -45.19
CA TYR A 6 26.77 9.47 -44.05
C TYR A 6 28.10 9.09 -43.40
N ASP A 7 28.96 10.11 -43.28
CA ASP A 7 30.30 10.11 -42.72
C ASP A 7 30.25 10.14 -41.18
N VAL A 8 31.01 9.25 -40.52
CA VAL A 8 31.13 9.19 -39.05
C VAL A 8 32.28 10.09 -38.59
N SER A 9 31.98 11.38 -38.46
CA SER A 9 32.90 12.38 -37.91
C SER A 9 33.01 12.28 -36.38
N THR A 10 34.17 11.82 -35.94
CA THR A 10 35.03 12.35 -34.86
C THR A 10 34.35 12.95 -33.61
N VAL A 11 34.27 12.17 -32.53
CA VAL A 11 34.02 12.70 -31.19
C VAL A 11 35.36 12.87 -30.46
N ARG A 12 35.74 14.13 -30.20
CA ARG A 12 36.92 14.52 -29.41
C ARG A 12 36.61 14.36 -27.91
N PRO A 13 37.54 13.89 -27.07
CA PRO A 13 37.37 13.92 -25.62
C PRO A 13 37.62 15.34 -25.09
N ALA A 14 36.64 15.87 -24.36
CA ALA A 14 36.80 17.10 -23.59
C ALA A 14 37.55 16.80 -22.28
N ALA A 15 38.63 17.56 -22.07
CA ALA A 15 39.50 17.52 -20.91
C ALA A 15 38.74 17.80 -19.61
N CYS A 16 38.98 17.00 -18.57
CA CYS A 16 38.63 17.33 -17.20
C CYS A 16 39.81 18.09 -16.56
N ALA A 17 39.55 19.35 -16.21
CA ALA A 17 40.48 20.22 -15.50
C ALA A 17 40.42 19.98 -13.99
N ASP A 18 41.61 19.87 -13.39
CA ASP A 18 42.07 20.50 -12.15
C ASP A 18 41.14 20.54 -10.92
N VAL A 19 41.39 19.61 -9.99
CA VAL A 19 40.88 19.66 -8.62
C VAL A 19 41.96 20.24 -7.69
N PRO A 20 41.73 21.36 -6.99
CA PRO A 20 42.68 21.87 -6.01
C PRO A 20 42.67 21.04 -4.72
N LEU A 21 43.88 20.71 -4.26
CA LEU A 21 44.18 20.12 -2.95
C LEU A 21 43.78 21.08 -1.83
N ILE A 22 42.88 20.64 -0.94
CA ILE A 22 42.54 21.36 0.29
C ILE A 22 43.28 20.73 1.48
N PRO A 23 43.85 21.52 2.42
CA PRO A 23 44.71 21.00 3.49
C PRO A 23 43.94 20.25 4.58
N LEU A 24 44.57 19.17 5.05
CA LEU A 24 44.25 18.47 6.30
C LEU A 24 44.47 19.41 7.49
N GLN A 25 43.39 19.95 8.07
CA GLN A 25 43.44 20.49 9.42
C GLN A 25 42.48 19.73 10.35
N LEU A 26 43.13 19.14 11.35
CA LEU A 26 42.62 18.61 12.60
C LEU A 26 41.30 19.25 13.05
N TRP A 27 40.24 18.44 13.12
CA TRP A 27 39.16 18.71 14.07
C TRP A 27 39.34 17.78 15.26
N ASN A 28 39.42 18.43 16.41
CA ASN A 28 39.73 17.84 17.68
C ASN A 28 38.58 16.99 18.22
N ARG A 29 39.01 16.06 19.05
CA ARG A 29 38.26 15.23 19.99
C ARG A 29 37.21 16.03 20.76
N ASP A 30 35.94 15.83 20.40
CA ASP A 30 34.81 16.08 21.30
C ASP A 30 33.92 14.85 21.40
N SER A 31 34.10 14.14 22.50
CA SER A 31 33.28 13.03 22.97
C SER A 31 31.94 13.56 23.47
N THR A 32 30.96 13.72 22.59
CA THR A 32 29.56 13.74 23.03
C THR A 32 28.62 13.37 21.90
N ARG A 33 27.57 12.63 22.28
CA ARG A 33 26.38 12.30 21.48
C ARG A 33 26.40 10.98 20.71
N LEU A 34 26.61 9.89 21.45
CA LEU A 34 25.87 8.65 21.19
C LEU A 34 24.40 8.87 21.56
N SER A 35 23.64 9.55 20.70
CA SER A 35 22.17 9.55 20.79
C SER A 35 21.62 9.19 19.42
N ALA A 36 21.07 7.98 19.35
CA ALA A 36 20.14 7.54 18.34
C ALA A 36 20.68 7.46 16.90
N LEU A 37 21.41 6.38 16.61
CA LEU A 37 21.04 5.57 15.44
C LEU A 37 19.66 4.97 15.73
N SER A 38 18.63 5.81 15.68
CA SER A 38 17.28 5.35 15.36
C SER A 38 17.36 4.88 13.91
N SER A 39 17.78 3.62 13.76
CA SER A 39 17.54 2.84 12.56
C SER A 39 16.12 3.14 12.16
N THR A 40 16.02 3.86 11.05
CA THR A 40 14.77 4.20 10.42
C THR A 40 14.21 2.86 9.97
N THR A 41 13.49 2.17 10.86
CA THR A 41 12.56 1.15 10.43
C THR A 41 11.52 1.94 9.67
N ILE A 42 11.71 2.03 8.36
CA ILE A 42 10.68 2.36 7.42
C ILE A 42 9.63 1.26 7.61
N SER A 43 8.75 1.44 8.58
CA SER A 43 7.52 0.67 8.67
C SER A 43 6.62 1.22 7.57
N SER A 44 6.98 0.92 6.31
CA SER A 44 6.12 1.00 5.11
C SER A 44 4.98 -0.02 5.19
N GLY A 45 4.39 -0.17 6.38
CA GLY A 45 3.11 -0.83 6.54
C GLY A 45 2.06 0.24 6.37
N VAL A 46 1.45 0.30 5.18
CA VAL A 46 0.17 1.00 5.00
C VAL A 46 -0.82 0.38 5.99
N LYS A 47 -0.93 0.93 7.20
CA LYS A 47 -1.99 0.58 8.15
C LYS A 47 -3.27 1.13 7.55
N THR A 48 -3.98 0.33 6.77
CA THR A 48 -5.33 0.64 6.30
C THR A 48 -6.27 0.65 7.52
N LYS A 49 -6.41 1.82 8.16
CA LYS A 49 -7.21 2.02 9.38
C LYS A 49 -8.71 1.71 9.21
N ASN A 50 -9.18 1.51 7.99
CA ASN A 50 -10.61 1.39 7.66
C ASN A 50 -11.05 -0.01 7.24
N VAL A 51 -10.23 -1.04 7.49
CA VAL A 51 -10.59 -2.45 7.21
C VAL A 51 -10.58 -3.26 8.49
N LYS A 52 -11.68 -3.96 8.76
CA LYS A 52 -11.84 -4.84 9.93
C LYS A 52 -12.67 -6.07 9.61
N PHE A 53 -12.44 -7.16 10.33
CA PHE A 53 -13.29 -8.33 10.26
C PHE A 53 -14.44 -8.17 11.26
N ILE A 54 -15.65 -8.53 10.85
CA ILE A 54 -16.84 -8.48 11.70
C ILE A 54 -17.53 -9.84 11.71
N LYS A 55 -18.17 -10.17 12.83
CA LYS A 55 -18.99 -11.37 12.99
C LYS A 55 -20.46 -10.97 13.07
N LEU A 56 -21.29 -11.63 12.27
CA LEU A 56 -22.75 -11.52 12.35
C LEU A 56 -23.33 -12.66 13.17
N HIS A 57 -24.63 -12.58 13.45
CA HIS A 57 -25.40 -13.71 13.96
C HIS A 57 -25.25 -14.93 13.04
N GLY A 58 -25.15 -16.14 13.62
CA GLY A 58 -24.98 -17.38 12.85
C GLY A 58 -23.55 -17.67 12.38
N ASN A 59 -22.53 -17.17 13.08
CA ASN A 59 -21.10 -17.43 12.81
C ASN A 59 -20.60 -16.99 11.41
N VAL A 60 -21.32 -16.07 10.76
CA VAL A 60 -20.91 -15.52 9.47
C VAL A 60 -19.87 -14.43 9.70
N THR A 61 -18.67 -14.61 9.14
CA THR A 61 -17.61 -13.60 9.18
C THR A 61 -17.60 -12.79 7.88
N LEU A 62 -17.67 -11.46 8.01
CA LEU A 62 -17.58 -10.52 6.90
C LEU A 62 -16.35 -9.62 7.06
N LEU A 63 -15.86 -9.09 5.95
CA LEU A 63 -14.87 -8.03 5.94
C LEU A 63 -15.60 -6.71 5.77
N MET A 64 -15.42 -5.78 6.71
CA MET A 64 -15.96 -4.43 6.63
C MET A 64 -14.85 -3.49 6.20
N ALA A 65 -15.02 -2.83 5.05
CA ALA A 65 -14.12 -1.81 4.54
C ALA A 65 -14.91 -0.59 4.09
N TYR A 66 -14.50 0.62 4.50
CA TYR A 66 -15.13 1.88 4.09
C TYR A 66 -16.67 1.93 4.27
N LYS A 67 -17.19 1.40 5.39
CA LYS A 67 -18.63 1.24 5.70
C LYS A 67 -19.39 0.22 4.83
N TYR A 68 -18.73 -0.41 3.86
CA TYR A 68 -19.27 -1.50 3.08
C TYR A 68 -18.86 -2.85 3.65
N THR A 69 -19.64 -3.87 3.34
CA THR A 69 -19.38 -5.25 3.76
C THR A 69 -19.11 -6.15 2.57
N PHE A 70 -18.15 -7.05 2.78
CA PHE A 70 -17.70 -8.02 1.81
C PHE A 70 -17.85 -9.41 2.39
N ALA A 71 -18.47 -10.30 1.62
CA ALA A 71 -18.60 -11.71 1.90
C ALA A 71 -17.44 -12.49 1.28
N ARG A 72 -16.96 -13.50 2.01
CA ARG A 72 -15.89 -14.38 1.54
C ARG A 72 -16.44 -15.32 0.47
N SER A 73 -15.84 -15.29 -0.71
CA SER A 73 -16.14 -16.26 -1.78
C SER A 73 -15.05 -17.31 -1.90
N THR A 74 -13.79 -16.89 -1.81
CA THR A 74 -12.64 -17.79 -1.69
C THR A 74 -11.75 -17.31 -0.55
N PRO A 75 -10.74 -18.07 -0.10
CA PRO A 75 -9.89 -17.67 1.01
C PRO A 75 -9.21 -16.30 0.82
N ARG A 76 -8.92 -15.93 -0.44
CA ARG A 76 -8.26 -14.66 -0.80
C ARG A 76 -9.22 -13.64 -1.40
N HIS A 77 -10.35 -14.06 -1.95
CA HIS A 77 -11.28 -13.19 -2.67
C HIS A 77 -12.54 -12.93 -1.87
N TRP A 78 -12.81 -11.65 -1.67
CA TRP A 78 -13.97 -11.14 -0.98
C TRP A 78 -14.75 -10.24 -1.93
N TYR A 79 -16.07 -10.43 -1.99
CA TYR A 79 -16.96 -9.66 -2.86
C TYR A 79 -17.97 -8.91 -2.03
N CYS A 80 -18.47 -7.77 -2.51
CA CYS A 80 -19.50 -7.05 -1.78
C CYS A 80 -20.74 -7.93 -1.52
N SER A 81 -21.34 -7.80 -0.34
CA SER A 81 -22.55 -8.54 0.03
C SER A 81 -23.74 -8.26 -0.90
N GLN A 82 -23.74 -7.14 -1.64
CA GLN A 82 -24.76 -6.82 -2.65
C GLN A 82 -24.35 -7.22 -4.08
N LYS A 83 -23.46 -8.21 -4.24
CA LYS A 83 -23.11 -8.78 -5.55
C LYS A 83 -24.33 -9.25 -6.33
N THR A 84 -25.35 -9.77 -5.66
CA THR A 84 -26.62 -10.18 -6.26
C THR A 84 -27.40 -9.01 -6.90
N LYS A 85 -27.14 -7.77 -6.46
CA LYS A 85 -27.70 -6.54 -7.07
C LYS A 85 -26.79 -5.94 -8.15
N GLY A 86 -25.77 -6.67 -8.60
CA GLY A 86 -24.85 -6.24 -9.65
C GLY A 86 -23.64 -5.44 -9.17
N CYS A 87 -23.37 -5.36 -7.86
CA CYS A 87 -22.18 -4.68 -7.34
C CYS A 87 -20.89 -5.40 -7.76
N LYS A 88 -19.92 -4.65 -8.28
CA LYS A 88 -18.62 -5.16 -8.77
C LYS A 88 -17.45 -4.94 -7.80
N ALA A 89 -17.72 -4.40 -6.61
CA ALA A 89 -16.70 -4.17 -5.59
C ALA A 89 -16.13 -5.49 -5.07
N LYS A 90 -14.81 -5.53 -4.88
CA LYS A 90 -14.05 -6.72 -4.49
C LYS A 90 -12.79 -6.36 -3.71
N VAL A 91 -12.38 -7.25 -2.82
CA VAL A 91 -11.17 -7.13 -2.00
C VAL A 91 -10.35 -8.40 -2.15
N PHE A 92 -9.04 -8.22 -2.28
CA PHE A 92 -8.06 -9.29 -2.35
C PHE A 92 -7.14 -9.19 -1.15
N LEU A 93 -7.04 -10.30 -0.42
CA LEU A 93 -6.10 -10.46 0.68
C LEU A 93 -4.81 -11.14 0.19
N ASN A 94 -3.73 -10.97 0.95
CA ASN A 94 -2.48 -11.69 0.75
C ASN A 94 -2.69 -13.21 0.99
N ASN A 95 -1.72 -14.03 0.58
CA ASN A 95 -1.65 -15.46 0.83
C ASN A 95 -1.83 -15.81 2.32
N GLU A 96 -1.26 -14.97 3.19
CA GLU A 96 -1.36 -15.09 4.64
C GLU A 96 -2.72 -14.66 5.21
N ARG A 97 -3.61 -14.07 4.41
CA ARG A 97 -4.96 -13.58 4.80
C ARG A 97 -4.98 -12.50 5.89
N ASN A 98 -3.81 -11.95 6.23
CA ASN A 98 -3.66 -10.97 7.31
C ASN A 98 -3.66 -9.53 6.80
N GLN A 99 -3.45 -9.32 5.50
CA GLN A 99 -3.27 -8.00 4.91
C GLN A 99 -4.07 -7.89 3.62
N VAL A 100 -4.63 -6.71 3.39
CA VAL A 100 -5.32 -6.39 2.15
C VAL A 100 -4.30 -5.94 1.11
N VAL A 101 -4.26 -6.66 -0.02
CA VAL A 101 -3.37 -6.35 -1.15
C VAL A 101 -4.04 -5.39 -2.11
N PHE A 102 -5.34 -5.56 -2.35
CA PHE A 102 -6.09 -4.73 -3.30
C PHE A 102 -7.55 -4.57 -2.91
N ILE A 103 -8.08 -3.36 -3.09
CA ILE A 103 -9.48 -3.02 -2.84
C ILE A 103 -10.03 -2.30 -4.08
N LYS A 104 -11.07 -2.87 -4.68
CA LYS A 104 -11.92 -2.20 -5.65
C LYS A 104 -13.17 -1.70 -4.91
N ASN A 105 -13.18 -0.41 -4.56
CA ASN A 105 -14.26 0.24 -3.80
C ASN A 105 -15.32 0.93 -4.68
N GLU A 106 -15.62 0.35 -5.84
CA GLU A 106 -16.66 0.87 -6.75
C GLU A 106 -18.00 0.21 -6.43
N HIS A 107 -18.87 0.94 -5.74
CA HIS A 107 -20.20 0.49 -5.36
C HIS A 107 -21.27 1.26 -6.15
N ASN A 108 -22.27 0.52 -6.64
CA ASN A 108 -23.45 1.07 -7.31
C ASN A 108 -24.66 1.19 -6.36
N HIS A 109 -24.41 1.19 -5.06
CA HIS A 109 -25.44 1.18 -4.03
C HIS A 109 -24.93 1.88 -2.77
N GLU A 110 -25.88 2.29 -1.93
CA GLU A 110 -25.57 2.89 -0.65
C GLU A 110 -25.02 1.86 0.36
N PRO A 111 -24.19 2.28 1.32
CA PRO A 111 -23.68 1.40 2.37
C PRO A 111 -24.82 0.84 3.24
N PRO A 112 -24.85 -0.47 3.52
CA PRO A 112 -25.80 -1.01 4.48
C PRO A 112 -25.49 -0.51 5.90
N ILE A 113 -26.54 -0.25 6.68
CA ILE A 113 -26.38 0.19 8.07
C ILE A 113 -26.26 -1.04 8.98
N TYR A 114 -25.17 -1.08 9.76
CA TYR A 114 -24.94 -2.10 10.77
C TYR A 114 -24.87 -1.47 12.16
N ARG A 115 -25.46 -2.13 13.16
CA ARG A 115 -25.32 -1.77 14.56
C ARG A 115 -24.33 -2.71 15.22
N GLN A 116 -23.27 -2.14 15.81
CA GLN A 116 -22.31 -2.89 16.61
C GLN A 116 -22.92 -3.16 17.99
N LEU A 117 -22.87 -4.41 18.46
CA LEU A 117 -23.33 -4.83 19.79
C LEU A 117 -22.16 -5.12 20.75
N GLY A 118 -20.96 -5.39 20.24
CA GLY A 118 -19.79 -5.72 21.06
C GLY A 118 -18.48 -5.72 20.27
N ASN A 119 -17.41 -6.27 20.86
CA ASN A 119 -16.04 -6.13 20.36
C ASN A 119 -15.80 -6.53 18.90
N ASP A 120 -16.63 -7.37 18.28
CA ASP A 120 -16.66 -7.60 16.81
C ASP A 120 -18.02 -8.10 16.31
N TYR A 121 -19.07 -7.96 17.13
CA TYR A 121 -20.39 -8.52 16.84
C TYR A 121 -21.34 -7.44 16.30
N TYR A 122 -21.92 -7.70 15.13
CA TYR A 122 -22.77 -6.75 14.40
C TYR A 122 -24.11 -7.37 14.06
N ILE A 123 -25.16 -6.54 14.10
CA ILE A 123 -26.47 -6.87 13.54
C ILE A 123 -26.75 -5.94 12.36
N LYS A 124 -27.25 -6.51 11.26
CA LYS A 124 -27.72 -5.73 10.13
C LYS A 124 -29.03 -5.06 10.53
N LYS A 125 -29.15 -3.74 10.29
CA LYS A 125 -30.43 -3.05 10.41
C LYS A 125 -31.22 -3.35 9.13
N THR A 126 -32.40 -3.96 9.29
CA THR A 126 -33.35 -4.22 8.19
C THR A 126 -33.96 -2.93 7.72
#